data_AF-A0A090MQM4-F1
#
_entry.id   AF-A0A090MQM4-F1
#
_cell.length_a   1.000
_cell.length_b   1.000
_cell.length_c   1.000
_cell.angle_alpha   90.00
_cell.angle_beta   90.00
_cell.angle_gamma   90.00
#
_symmetry.space_group_name_H-M   'P 1'
#
loop_
_entity.id
_entity.type
_entity.pdbx_description
1 polymer ?
#
loop_
_entity_poly.entity_id
_entity_poly.type
_entity_poly.pdbx_seq_one_letter_code
_entity_poly.pdbx_strand_id
1 'polypeptide(L)'
;MTISLSEKQRAAIATIKDWYSNRSKDQQVCRVFGYAGVGKSTIVKYAIDELGLSTEKPGEVLYAAFTGKAALVMTRKGTPASTIHSPVYRVSEPTPQEIEKLEKEAADIRAGLNRLGVAERLFEEARLRSLELRLKDAHKPRFVLNTESAVRDCKLLVLDEVSMVGAEMARDLLAFGKPTLVLGDPGQLPPVKGEGAFDTPSPDVLLTEVHRQAGESAVLRLATLAREGK
;
A
#
# COMPACT_ATOMS: atom_id res chain seq x y z
N MET A 1 23.92 21.63 -2.03
CA MET A 1 24.98 20.64 -2.31
C MET A 1 24.58 19.86 -3.55
N THR A 2 25.33 20.00 -4.64
CA THR A 2 25.13 19.22 -5.86
C THR A 2 25.67 17.81 -5.61
N ILE A 3 24.79 16.85 -5.33
CA ILE A 3 25.18 15.45 -5.17
C ILE A 3 25.56 14.94 -6.56
N SER A 4 26.80 14.48 -6.73
CA SER A 4 27.23 13.80 -7.95
C SER A 4 26.72 12.35 -7.90
N LEU A 5 25.79 12.01 -8.79
CA LEU A 5 25.23 10.67 -8.91
C LEU A 5 26.26 9.71 -9.51
N SER A 6 26.25 8.44 -9.10
CA SER A 6 27.06 7.40 -9.79
C SER A 6 26.45 7.01 -11.14
N GLU A 7 27.21 6.33 -12.00
CA GLU A 7 26.69 5.80 -13.27
C GLU A 7 25.52 4.84 -13.05
N LYS A 8 25.60 3.97 -12.04
CA LYS A 8 24.51 3.06 -11.67
C LYS A 8 23.26 3.81 -11.22
N GLN A 9 23.42 4.91 -10.48
CA GLN A 9 22.27 5.74 -10.07
C GLN A 9 21.64 6.45 -11.26
N ARG A 10 22.45 6.96 -12.21
CA ARG A 10 21.93 7.54 -13.46
C ARG A 10 21.19 6.50 -14.31
N ALA A 11 21.74 5.29 -14.43
CA ALA A 11 21.08 4.20 -15.13
C ALA A 11 19.75 3.82 -14.46
N ALA A 12 19.71 3.77 -13.13
CA ALA A 12 18.48 3.54 -12.37
C ALA A 12 17.41 4.61 -12.65
N ILE A 13 17.79 5.89 -12.64
CA ILE A 13 16.90 7.01 -12.96
C ILE A 13 16.36 6.87 -14.39
N ALA A 14 17.23 6.56 -15.35
CA ALA A 14 16.85 6.35 -16.75
C ALA A 14 15.84 5.19 -16.90
N THR A 15 16.05 4.07 -16.19
CA THR A 15 15.12 2.94 -16.17
C THR A 15 13.74 3.33 -15.62
N ILE A 16 13.69 4.09 -14.51
CA ILE A 16 12.43 4.57 -13.93
C ILE A 16 11.71 5.50 -14.89
N LYS A 17 12.46 6.41 -15.54
CA LYS A 17 11.89 7.37 -16.50
C LYS A 17 11.33 6.70 -17.75
N ASP A 18 12.08 5.77 -18.32
CA ASP A 18 11.63 4.98 -19.47
C ASP A 18 10.38 4.15 -19.11
N TRP A 19 10.41 3.48 -17.96
CA TRP A 19 9.25 2.74 -17.47
C TRP A 19 8.02 3.65 -17.37
N TYR A 20 8.13 4.79 -16.68
CA TYR A 20 6.99 5.67 -16.44
C TYR A 20 6.42 6.22 -17.76
N SER A 21 7.30 6.65 -18.67
CA SER A 21 6.91 7.34 -19.90
C SER A 21 6.41 6.40 -20.99
N ASN A 22 6.98 5.19 -21.07
CA ASN A 22 6.80 4.31 -22.23
C ASN A 22 6.14 2.97 -21.89
N ARG A 23 6.31 2.44 -20.67
CA ARG A 23 5.92 1.06 -20.33
C ARG A 23 4.87 0.94 -19.22
N SER A 24 4.53 2.04 -18.53
CA SER A 24 3.65 2.03 -17.35
C SER A 24 2.23 1.52 -17.63
N LYS A 25 1.79 1.52 -18.90
CA LYS A 25 0.51 0.96 -19.34
C LYS A 25 0.51 -0.57 -19.38
N ASP A 26 1.62 -1.17 -19.80
CA ASP A 26 1.76 -2.64 -19.91
C ASP A 26 2.34 -3.24 -18.61
N GLN A 27 3.14 -2.45 -17.90
CA GLN A 27 3.76 -2.80 -16.63
C GLN A 27 3.40 -1.74 -15.59
N GLN A 28 2.33 -1.96 -14.84
CA GLN A 28 1.85 -0.98 -13.85
C GLN A 28 2.83 -0.75 -12.68
N VAL A 29 3.69 -1.73 -12.37
CA VAL A 29 4.60 -1.69 -11.22
C VAL A 29 6.06 -1.69 -11.65
N CYS A 30 6.83 -0.71 -11.18
CA CYS A 30 8.29 -0.70 -11.27
C CYS A 30 8.92 -0.87 -9.90
N ARG A 31 9.85 -1.81 -9.78
CA ARG A 31 10.47 -2.24 -8.52
C ARG A 31 11.89 -1.72 -8.45
N VAL A 32 12.14 -0.85 -7.48
CA VAL A 32 13.46 -0.27 -7.19
C VAL A 32 13.94 -0.80 -5.85
N PHE A 33 14.77 -1.83 -5.91
CA PHE A 33 15.25 -2.54 -4.75
C PHE A 33 16.69 -2.17 -4.42
N GLY A 34 17.05 -2.37 -3.17
CA GLY A 34 18.42 -2.25 -2.73
C GLY A 34 18.52 -2.25 -1.22
N TYR A 35 19.71 -2.54 -0.72
CA TYR A 35 19.94 -2.69 0.71
C TYR A 35 19.85 -1.36 1.47
N ALA A 36 19.87 -1.44 2.81
CA ALA A 36 20.01 -0.27 3.65
C ALA A 36 21.22 0.59 3.25
N GLY A 37 21.02 1.90 3.11
CA GLY A 37 22.11 2.86 2.83
C GLY A 37 22.54 3.02 1.37
N VAL A 38 21.92 2.32 0.42
CA VAL A 38 22.27 2.44 -1.03
C VAL A 38 21.64 3.64 -1.75
N GLY A 39 20.81 4.43 -1.05
CA GLY A 39 20.25 5.68 -1.58
C GLY A 39 18.97 5.55 -2.43
N LYS A 40 18.14 4.53 -2.19
CA LYS A 40 16.84 4.33 -2.87
C LYS A 40 16.00 5.61 -2.95
N SER A 41 15.72 6.24 -1.80
CA SER A 41 14.91 7.47 -1.73
C SER A 41 15.52 8.63 -2.50
N THR A 42 16.86 8.72 -2.55
CA THR A 42 17.58 9.74 -3.32
C THR A 42 17.34 9.56 -4.82
N ILE A 43 17.51 8.34 -5.32
CA ILE A 43 17.29 8.02 -6.74
C ILE A 43 15.86 8.31 -7.16
N VAL A 44 14.87 7.91 -6.35
CA VAL A 44 13.47 8.17 -6.67
C VAL A 44 13.18 9.66 -6.72
N LYS A 45 13.73 10.44 -5.79
CA LYS A 45 13.57 11.90 -5.82
C LYS A 45 14.10 12.50 -7.13
N TYR A 46 15.31 12.15 -7.53
CA TYR A 46 15.87 12.63 -8.80
C TYR A 46 15.05 12.15 -10.02
N ALA A 47 14.54 10.92 -10.00
CA ALA A 47 13.70 10.42 -11.08
C ALA A 47 12.37 11.18 -11.18
N ILE A 48 11.74 11.50 -10.05
CA ILE A 48 10.52 12.33 -10.00
C ILE A 48 10.79 13.73 -10.57
N ASP A 49 11.89 14.36 -10.13
CA ASP A 49 12.30 15.68 -10.60
C ASP A 49 12.54 15.68 -12.13
N GLU A 50 13.20 14.65 -12.67
CA GLU A 50 13.43 14.48 -14.12
C GLU A 50 12.16 14.18 -14.93
N LEU A 51 11.14 13.60 -14.29
CA LEU A 51 9.81 13.40 -14.88
C LEU A 51 8.97 14.69 -14.88
N GLY A 52 9.47 15.76 -14.24
CA GLY A 52 8.73 17.02 -14.09
C GLY A 52 7.54 16.91 -13.14
N LEU A 53 7.54 15.89 -12.28
CA LEU A 53 6.53 15.67 -11.25
C LEU A 53 6.99 16.28 -9.93
N SER A 54 6.05 16.61 -9.06
CA SER A 54 6.34 17.15 -7.73
C SER A 54 5.55 16.43 -6.64
N THR A 55 6.18 16.28 -5.47
CA THR A 55 5.50 15.81 -4.24
C THR A 55 4.74 16.93 -3.53
N GLU A 56 4.93 18.19 -3.92
CA GLU A 56 4.27 19.35 -3.32
C GLU A 56 2.96 19.70 -4.03
N LYS A 57 2.82 19.30 -5.30
CA LYS A 57 1.60 19.53 -6.08
C LYS A 57 0.59 18.40 -5.83
N PRO A 58 -0.62 18.71 -5.34
CA PRO A 58 -1.68 17.71 -5.18
C PRO A 58 -1.96 16.98 -6.51
N GLY A 59 -2.09 15.65 -6.44
CA GLY A 59 -2.41 14.82 -7.61
C GLY A 59 -1.23 14.51 -8.53
N GLU A 60 0.01 14.94 -8.25
CA GLU A 60 1.16 14.50 -9.03
C GLU A 60 1.77 13.22 -8.47
N VAL A 61 2.38 13.30 -7.29
CA VAL A 61 3.00 12.14 -6.64
C VAL A 61 2.37 11.89 -5.27
N LEU A 62 1.94 10.66 -5.03
CA LEU A 62 1.49 10.22 -3.71
C LEU A 62 2.52 9.27 -3.11
N TYR A 63 3.06 9.62 -1.94
CA TYR A 63 3.94 8.74 -1.18
C TYR A 63 3.17 8.02 -0.08
N ALA A 64 3.40 6.71 0.02
CA ALA A 64 2.85 5.89 1.09
C ALA A 64 3.86 4.85 1.59
N ALA A 65 3.73 4.45 2.85
CA ALA A 65 4.45 3.31 3.40
C ALA A 65 3.53 2.41 4.21
N PHE A 66 3.95 1.16 4.43
CA PHE A 66 3.15 0.20 5.18
C PHE A 66 2.86 0.66 6.62
N THR A 67 3.86 1.22 7.32
CA THR A 67 3.73 1.65 8.72
C THR A 67 3.67 3.16 8.90
N GLY A 68 2.96 3.60 9.95
CA GLY A 68 2.92 5.01 10.33
C GLY A 68 4.28 5.59 10.73
N LYS A 69 5.18 4.76 11.28
CA LYS A 69 6.55 5.18 11.62
C LYS A 69 7.37 5.49 10.37
N ALA A 70 7.30 4.64 9.34
CA ALA A 70 7.97 4.86 8.07
C ALA A 70 7.43 6.14 7.39
N ALA A 71 6.10 6.27 7.32
CA ALA A 71 5.45 7.48 6.81
C ALA A 71 5.91 8.76 7.55
N LEU A 72 5.95 8.73 8.88
CA LEU A 72 6.41 9.85 9.71
C LEU A 72 7.87 10.20 9.44
N VAL A 73 8.76 9.21 9.30
CA VAL A 73 10.18 9.44 9.01
C VAL A 73 10.37 10.09 7.64
N MET A 74 9.62 9.66 6.61
CA MET A 74 9.65 10.29 5.28
C MET A 74 9.15 11.74 5.33
N THR A 75 8.02 11.98 6.01
CA THR A 75 7.46 13.34 6.18
C THR A 75 8.45 14.25 6.91
N ARG A 76 9.13 13.77 7.96
CA ARG A 76 10.18 14.54 8.66
C ARG A 76 11.39 14.88 7.78
N LYS A 77 11.66 14.07 6.75
CA LYS A 77 12.72 14.32 5.76
C LYS A 77 12.26 15.22 4.60
N GLY A 78 11.04 15.74 4.65
CA GLY A 78 10.49 16.68 3.67
C GLY A 78 9.70 16.04 2.54
N THR A 79 9.37 14.74 2.63
CA THR A 79 8.51 14.07 1.64
C THR A 79 7.15 13.76 2.27
N PRO A 80 6.07 14.51 1.95
CA PRO A 80 4.74 14.25 2.50
C PRO A 80 4.30 12.81 2.21
N ALA A 81 4.10 12.01 3.26
CA ALA A 81 3.74 10.61 3.12
C ALA A 81 2.67 10.20 4.13
N SER A 82 1.88 9.18 3.77
CA SER A 82 0.85 8.58 4.62
C SER A 82 1.03 7.07 4.72
N THR A 83 0.19 6.39 5.51
CA THR A 83 0.17 4.92 5.45
C THR A 83 -0.55 4.45 4.20
N ILE A 84 -0.22 3.28 3.67
CA ILE A 84 -0.93 2.69 2.50
C ILE A 84 -2.44 2.55 2.76
N HIS A 85 -2.83 2.30 4.01
CA HIS A 85 -4.22 2.12 4.40
C HIS A 85 -5.07 3.39 4.25
N SER A 86 -4.52 4.54 4.61
CA SER A 86 -5.25 5.81 4.68
C SER A 86 -5.86 6.26 3.35
N PRO A 87 -5.14 6.20 2.20
CA PRO A 87 -5.74 6.55 0.94
C PRO A 87 -6.52 5.39 0.32
N VAL A 88 -6.18 4.13 0.58
CA VAL A 88 -6.83 2.97 -0.06
C VAL A 88 -8.21 2.68 0.55
N TYR A 89 -8.35 2.82 1.87
CA TYR A 89 -9.58 2.45 2.58
C TYR A 89 -10.23 3.66 3.25
N ARG A 90 -11.56 3.62 3.35
CA ARG A 90 -12.35 4.48 4.23
C ARG A 90 -13.11 3.61 5.22
N VAL A 91 -13.42 4.18 6.38
CA VAL A 91 -14.30 3.55 7.35
C VAL A 91 -15.73 3.75 6.87
N SER A 92 -16.46 2.65 6.66
CA SER A 92 -17.89 2.63 6.44
C SER A 92 -18.56 2.14 7.72
N GLU A 93 -19.39 3.00 8.28
CA GLU A 93 -20.28 2.68 9.38
C GLU A 93 -21.71 2.70 8.82
N PRO A 94 -22.51 1.65 9.09
CA PRO A 94 -23.94 1.69 8.81
C PRO A 94 -24.55 2.88 9.54
N THR A 95 -25.35 3.67 8.82
CA THR A 95 -26.05 4.79 9.42
C THR A 95 -27.04 4.29 10.48
N PRO A 96 -27.35 5.09 11.53
CA PRO A 96 -28.36 4.72 12.52
C PRO A 96 -29.70 4.33 11.87
N GLN A 97 -30.08 4.97 10.77
CA GLN A 97 -31.29 4.68 9.99
C GLN A 97 -31.24 3.29 9.33
N GLU A 98 -30.08 2.88 8.80
CA GLU A 98 -29.89 1.53 8.24
C GLU A 98 -29.94 0.46 9.33
N ILE A 99 -29.38 0.74 10.50
CA ILE A 99 -29.46 -0.16 11.66
C ILE A 99 -30.91 -0.31 12.11
N GLU A 100 -31.63 0.81 12.31
CA GLU A 100 -33.05 0.82 12.69
C GLU A 100 -33.91 0.04 11.68
N LYS A 101 -33.65 0.20 10.39
CA LYS A 101 -34.36 -0.56 9.33
C LYS A 101 -34.11 -2.06 9.45
N LEU A 102 -32.87 -2.48 9.68
CA LEU A 102 -32.52 -3.90 9.88
C LEU A 102 -33.14 -4.48 11.15
N GLU A 103 -33.16 -3.71 12.25
CA GLU A 103 -33.80 -4.09 13.50
C GLU A 103 -35.31 -4.28 13.34
N LYS A 104 -35.96 -3.34 12.63
CA LYS A 104 -37.38 -3.43 12.31
C LYS A 104 -37.70 -4.67 11.46
N GLU A 105 -36.92 -4.93 10.42
CA GLU A 105 -37.11 -6.11 9.56
C GLU A 105 -36.95 -7.42 10.35
N ALA A 106 -35.95 -7.51 11.23
CA ALA A 106 -35.77 -8.67 12.11
C ALA A 106 -36.93 -8.83 13.11
N ALA A 107 -37.43 -7.73 13.67
CA ALA A 107 -38.57 -7.74 14.59
C ALA A 107 -39.88 -8.19 13.89
N ASP A 108 -40.12 -7.71 12.67
CA ASP A 108 -41.30 -8.06 11.87
C ASP A 108 -41.30 -9.56 11.52
N ILE A 109 -40.15 -10.10 11.08
CA ILE A 109 -40.00 -11.54 10.81
C ILE A 109 -40.28 -12.34 12.09
N ARG A 110 -39.64 -11.97 13.21
CA ARG A 110 -39.81 -12.65 14.50
C ARG A 110 -41.26 -12.68 14.98
N ALA A 111 -42.00 -11.58 14.78
CA ALA A 111 -43.42 -11.50 15.13
C ALA A 111 -44.32 -12.38 14.22
N GLY A 112 -43.92 -12.58 12.96
CA GLY A 112 -44.64 -13.38 11.98
C GLY A 112 -44.45 -14.90 12.09
N LEU A 113 -43.34 -15.38 12.66
CA LEU A 113 -42.95 -16.80 12.67
C LEU A 113 -44.04 -17.76 13.18
N ASN A 114 -44.80 -17.36 14.20
CA ASN A 114 -45.82 -18.22 14.83
C ASN A 114 -47.07 -18.46 13.95
N ARG A 115 -47.23 -17.70 12.85
CA ARG A 115 -48.39 -17.78 11.95
C ARG A 115 -48.10 -18.59 10.67
N LEU A 116 -46.87 -19.08 10.51
CA LEU A 116 -46.39 -19.74 9.29
C LEU A 116 -46.45 -21.27 9.37
N GLY A 117 -46.58 -21.92 8.22
CA GLY A 117 -46.40 -23.36 8.09
C GLY A 117 -44.94 -23.78 8.31
N VAL A 118 -44.70 -25.08 8.46
CA VAL A 118 -43.37 -25.63 8.83
C VAL A 118 -42.30 -25.24 7.80
N ALA A 119 -42.62 -25.32 6.51
CA ALA A 119 -41.68 -25.01 5.44
C ALA A 119 -41.37 -23.50 5.40
N GLU A 120 -42.39 -22.63 5.39
CA GLU A 120 -42.18 -21.18 5.36
C GLU A 120 -41.43 -20.68 6.61
N ARG A 121 -41.74 -21.25 7.77
CA ARG A 121 -41.08 -20.92 9.03
C ARG A 121 -39.57 -21.17 8.98
N LEU A 122 -39.14 -22.32 8.45
CA LEU A 122 -37.71 -22.65 8.32
C LEU A 122 -36.96 -21.63 7.44
N PHE A 123 -37.57 -21.19 6.34
CA PHE A 123 -36.99 -20.16 5.46
C PHE A 123 -36.85 -18.81 6.19
N GLU A 124 -37.92 -18.37 6.87
CA GLU A 124 -37.90 -17.10 7.61
C GLU A 124 -36.95 -17.14 8.81
N GLU A 125 -36.81 -18.28 9.50
CA GLU A 125 -35.82 -18.48 10.56
C GLU A 125 -34.38 -18.38 10.03
N ALA A 126 -34.10 -18.96 8.85
CA ALA A 126 -32.79 -18.82 8.21
C ALA A 126 -32.49 -17.37 7.81
N ARG A 127 -33.50 -16.66 7.29
CA ARG A 127 -33.40 -15.24 6.94
C ARG A 127 -33.19 -14.35 8.18
N LEU A 128 -33.97 -14.57 9.24
CA LEU A 128 -33.83 -13.87 10.52
C LEU A 128 -32.42 -14.05 11.08
N ARG A 129 -31.90 -15.28 11.07
CA ARG A 129 -30.53 -15.57 11.51
C ARG A 129 -29.49 -14.80 10.72
N SER A 130 -29.66 -14.66 9.40
CA SER A 130 -28.77 -13.85 8.55
C SER A 130 -28.82 -12.36 8.92
N LEU A 131 -30.01 -11.81 9.16
CA LEU A 131 -30.20 -10.42 9.59
C LEU A 131 -29.61 -10.15 10.97
N GLU A 132 -29.81 -11.05 11.93
CA GLU A 132 -29.23 -10.93 13.29
C GLU A 132 -27.70 -10.95 13.25
N LEU A 133 -27.09 -11.77 12.40
CA LEU A 133 -25.64 -11.76 12.18
C LEU A 133 -25.18 -10.41 11.60
N ARG A 134 -25.90 -9.86 10.62
CA ARG A 134 -25.59 -8.55 10.04
C ARG A 134 -25.69 -7.42 11.07
N LEU A 135 -26.72 -7.44 11.94
CA LEU A 135 -26.91 -6.47 13.03
C LEU A 135 -25.79 -6.54 14.08
N LYS A 136 -25.38 -7.75 14.44
CA LYS A 136 -24.26 -7.96 15.37
C LYS A 136 -22.95 -7.35 14.85
N ASP A 137 -22.72 -7.41 13.54
CA ASP A 137 -21.55 -6.84 12.88
C ASP A 137 -21.81 -5.45 12.28
N ALA A 138 -22.99 -4.86 12.48
CA ALA A 138 -23.32 -3.53 11.97
C ALA A 138 -22.61 -2.43 12.78
N HIS A 139 -22.40 -2.66 14.07
CA HIS A 139 -21.74 -1.71 14.97
C HIS A 139 -20.21 -1.72 14.84
N LYS A 140 -19.64 -2.57 13.97
CA LYS A 140 -18.20 -2.65 13.76
C LYS A 140 -17.82 -1.81 12.53
N PRO A 141 -16.79 -0.96 12.64
CA PRO A 141 -16.29 -0.23 11.48
C PRO A 141 -15.80 -1.21 10.42
N ARG A 142 -16.24 -1.01 9.17
CA ARG A 142 -15.79 -1.80 8.02
C ARG A 142 -14.85 -0.94 7.20
N PHE A 143 -13.69 -1.49 6.85
CA PHE A 143 -12.79 -0.86 5.90
C PHE A 143 -13.24 -1.24 4.50
N VAL A 144 -13.69 -0.25 3.73
CA VAL A 144 -14.09 -0.43 2.34
C VAL A 144 -13.18 0.41 1.45
N LEU A 145 -13.00 -0.01 0.20
CA LEU A 145 -12.19 0.76 -0.74
C LEU A 145 -12.72 2.18 -0.88
N ASN A 146 -11.80 3.14 -0.80
CA ASN A 146 -12.11 4.54 -0.99
C ASN A 146 -12.16 4.86 -2.49
N THR A 147 -13.36 4.86 -3.06
CA THR A 147 -13.58 5.23 -4.47
C THR A 147 -13.30 6.69 -4.75
N GLU A 148 -13.15 7.55 -3.74
CA GLU A 148 -12.80 8.97 -3.88
C GLU A 148 -11.36 9.22 -3.42
N SER A 149 -10.54 8.17 -3.42
CA SER A 149 -9.15 8.24 -2.98
C SER A 149 -8.30 9.18 -3.84
N ALA A 150 -7.41 9.92 -3.19
CA ALA A 150 -6.34 10.67 -3.85
C ALA A 150 -5.43 9.80 -4.74
N VAL A 151 -5.40 8.48 -4.55
CA VAL A 151 -4.71 7.55 -5.46
C VAL A 151 -5.33 7.60 -6.86
N ARG A 152 -6.64 7.81 -6.99
CA ARG A 152 -7.30 7.90 -8.31
C ARG A 152 -6.86 9.14 -9.10
N ASP A 153 -6.42 10.18 -8.43
CA ASP A 153 -6.06 11.43 -9.08
C ASP A 153 -4.55 11.57 -9.25
N CYS A 154 -3.74 10.75 -8.57
CA CYS A 154 -2.29 10.81 -8.70
C CYS A 154 -1.82 10.37 -10.10
N LYS A 155 -0.71 10.97 -10.54
CA LYS A 155 0.02 10.55 -11.75
C LYS A 155 1.00 9.42 -11.44
N LEU A 156 1.58 9.43 -10.24
CA LEU A 156 2.53 8.43 -9.76
C LEU A 156 2.26 8.10 -8.28
N LEU A 157 2.21 6.80 -7.97
CA LEU A 157 2.20 6.29 -6.60
C LEU A 157 3.59 5.77 -6.24
N VAL A 158 4.13 6.18 -5.09
CA VAL A 158 5.42 5.68 -4.58
C VAL A 158 5.19 4.98 -3.25
N LEU A 159 5.58 3.71 -3.19
CA LEU A 159 5.45 2.87 -2.01
C LEU A 159 6.82 2.55 -1.41
N ASP A 160 6.99 2.81 -0.12
CA ASP A 160 8.18 2.42 0.64
C ASP A 160 7.84 1.33 1.67
N GLU A 161 8.84 0.56 2.08
CA GLU A 161 8.70 -0.56 3.02
C GLU A 161 7.66 -1.61 2.57
N VAL A 162 7.71 -2.00 1.28
CA VAL A 162 6.72 -2.91 0.70
C VAL A 162 6.87 -4.38 1.08
N SER A 163 7.96 -4.74 1.75
CA SER A 163 8.25 -6.09 2.24
C SER A 163 7.13 -6.61 3.16
N MET A 164 6.38 -5.71 3.80
CA MET A 164 5.25 -6.06 4.68
C MET A 164 3.88 -6.06 3.98
N VAL A 165 3.80 -5.71 2.68
CA VAL A 165 2.53 -5.61 1.96
C VAL A 165 2.11 -6.98 1.41
N GLY A 166 0.97 -7.49 1.87
CA GLY A 166 0.40 -8.75 1.40
C GLY A 166 -0.43 -8.62 0.11
N ALA A 167 -0.80 -9.77 -0.46
CA ALA A 167 -1.44 -9.87 -1.78
C ALA A 167 -2.82 -9.17 -1.89
N GLU A 168 -3.63 -9.17 -0.83
CA GLU A 168 -4.94 -8.51 -0.82
C GLU A 168 -4.81 -6.99 -0.95
N MET A 169 -3.99 -6.38 -0.08
CA MET A 169 -3.72 -4.94 -0.11
C MET A 169 -3.05 -4.51 -1.40
N ALA A 170 -2.13 -5.32 -1.94
CA ALA A 170 -1.53 -5.04 -3.24
C ALA A 170 -2.58 -5.06 -4.36
N ARG A 171 -3.48 -6.05 -4.38
CA ARG A 171 -4.57 -6.11 -5.36
C ARG A 171 -5.46 -4.88 -5.30
N ASP A 172 -5.86 -4.49 -4.10
CA ASP A 172 -6.70 -3.31 -3.86
C ASP A 172 -6.03 -2.02 -4.31
N LEU A 173 -4.72 -1.90 -4.06
CA LEU A 173 -3.92 -0.75 -4.47
C LEU A 173 -3.71 -0.70 -6.00
N LEU A 174 -3.46 -1.84 -6.64
CA LEU A 174 -3.25 -1.93 -8.08
C LEU A 174 -4.57 -1.77 -8.86
N ALA A 175 -5.72 -2.04 -8.23
CA ALA A 175 -7.03 -1.81 -8.81
C ALA A 175 -7.29 -0.33 -9.17
N PHE A 176 -6.56 0.62 -8.56
CA PHE A 176 -6.63 2.03 -8.92
C PHE A 176 -6.01 2.34 -10.29
N GLY A 177 -5.28 1.42 -10.91
CA GLY A 177 -4.82 1.58 -12.29
C GLY A 177 -3.62 2.52 -12.46
N LYS A 178 -2.94 2.90 -11.37
CA LYS A 178 -1.90 3.94 -11.39
C LYS A 178 -0.49 3.39 -11.56
N PRO A 179 0.38 4.09 -12.30
CA PRO A 179 1.81 3.81 -12.27
C PRO A 179 2.30 3.78 -10.82
N THR A 180 2.85 2.66 -10.39
CA THR A 180 3.25 2.41 -9.00
C THR A 180 4.73 2.08 -8.93
N LEU A 181 5.51 2.95 -8.31
CA LEU A 181 6.92 2.75 -8.03
C LEU A 181 7.09 2.16 -6.63
N VAL A 182 7.74 1.01 -6.54
CA VAL A 182 7.84 0.21 -5.31
C VAL A 182 9.28 0.16 -4.84
N LEU A 183 9.53 0.60 -3.61
CA LEU A 183 10.81 0.59 -2.94
C LEU A 183 10.88 -0.55 -1.94
N GLY A 184 11.85 -1.44 -2.14
CA GLY A 184 12.05 -2.63 -1.31
C GLY A 184 13.51 -2.81 -0.90
N ASP A 185 13.72 -3.61 0.13
CA ASP A 185 15.02 -4.08 0.56
C ASP A 185 15.01 -5.62 0.57
N PRO A 186 15.79 -6.28 -0.29
CA PRO A 186 15.84 -7.75 -0.34
C PRO A 186 16.28 -8.42 0.97
N GLY A 187 16.92 -7.68 1.88
CA GLY A 187 17.35 -8.18 3.18
C GLY A 187 16.35 -7.98 4.31
N GLN A 188 15.17 -7.40 4.04
CA GLN A 188 14.13 -7.22 5.04
C GLN A 188 13.28 -8.47 5.25
N LEU A 189 12.60 -8.51 6.39
CA LEU A 189 11.68 -9.60 6.72
C LEU A 189 10.42 -9.53 5.85
N PRO A 190 9.87 -10.70 5.44
CA PRO A 190 8.58 -10.78 4.77
C PRO A 190 7.42 -10.41 5.71
N PRO A 191 6.17 -10.34 5.21
CA PRO A 191 5.02 -10.08 6.05
C PRO A 191 4.86 -11.15 7.14
N VAL A 192 4.21 -10.77 8.25
CA VAL A 192 3.92 -11.70 9.37
C VAL A 192 3.07 -12.90 8.92
N LYS A 193 2.28 -12.74 7.86
CA LYS A 193 1.46 -13.79 7.26
C LYS A 193 1.58 -13.73 5.74
N GLY A 194 1.92 -14.86 5.13
CA GLY A 194 2.04 -14.99 3.67
C GLY A 194 3.34 -14.41 3.12
N GLU A 195 3.37 -14.24 1.80
CA GLU A 195 4.51 -13.69 1.06
C GLU A 195 4.29 -12.20 0.75
N GLY A 196 5.38 -11.45 0.58
CA GLY A 196 5.31 -10.05 0.15
C GLY A 196 4.85 -9.97 -1.30
N ALA A 197 3.79 -9.20 -1.55
CA ALA A 197 3.15 -9.13 -2.86
C ALA A 197 4.04 -8.54 -3.96
N PHE A 198 5.07 -7.79 -3.56
CA PHE A 198 6.00 -7.14 -4.48
C PHE A 198 7.38 -7.79 -4.50
N ASP A 199 7.62 -8.81 -3.68
CA ASP A 199 8.91 -9.49 -3.58
C ASP A 199 9.24 -10.20 -4.88
N THR A 200 10.47 -10.02 -5.36
CA THR A 200 10.95 -10.67 -6.58
C THR A 200 12.47 -10.75 -6.56
N PRO A 201 13.08 -11.85 -7.07
CA PRO A 201 14.52 -11.94 -7.25
C PRO A 201 15.04 -11.04 -8.38
N SER A 202 14.18 -10.57 -9.28
CA SER A 202 14.54 -9.79 -10.47
C SER A 202 13.80 -8.43 -10.51
N PRO A 203 14.17 -7.47 -9.64
CA PRO A 203 13.59 -6.12 -9.67
C PRO A 203 14.06 -5.35 -10.91
N ASP A 204 13.29 -4.35 -11.33
CA ASP A 204 13.62 -3.48 -12.47
C ASP A 204 14.92 -2.69 -12.23
N VAL A 205 15.18 -2.33 -10.98
CA VAL A 205 16.42 -1.69 -10.53
C VAL A 205 16.89 -2.37 -9.25
N LEU A 206 18.15 -2.82 -9.22
CA LEU A 206 18.81 -3.30 -8.00
C LEU A 206 20.04 -2.44 -7.68
N LEU A 207 19.99 -1.77 -6.54
CA LEU A 207 21.08 -0.94 -6.02
C LEU A 207 21.91 -1.74 -5.02
N THR A 208 23.19 -1.94 -5.33
CA THR A 208 24.10 -2.76 -4.52
C THR A 208 25.18 -1.97 -3.81
N GLU A 209 25.48 -0.74 -4.25
CA GLU A 209 26.58 0.06 -3.72
C GLU A 209 26.14 0.98 -2.58
N VAL A 210 26.84 0.89 -1.45
CA VAL A 210 26.65 1.76 -0.29
C VAL A 210 27.43 3.06 -0.50
N HIS A 211 26.78 4.21 -0.40
CA HIS A 211 27.43 5.50 -0.66
C HIS A 211 28.16 6.08 0.56
N ARG A 212 29.19 6.93 0.32
CA ARG A 212 30.27 7.34 1.24
C ARG A 212 29.90 7.67 2.70
N GLN A 213 28.78 8.34 2.97
CA GLN A 213 28.40 8.67 4.37
C GLN A 213 27.91 7.45 5.17
N ALA A 214 27.54 6.37 4.48
CA ALA A 214 27.08 5.12 5.05
C ALA A 214 28.22 4.08 5.26
N GLY A 215 29.34 4.21 4.55
CA GLY A 215 30.50 3.31 4.70
C GLY A 215 31.19 3.39 6.07
N GLU A 216 31.09 4.54 6.74
CA GLU A 216 31.63 4.76 8.10
C GLU A 216 30.69 4.24 9.20
N SER A 217 29.45 3.88 8.85
CA SER A 217 28.48 3.35 9.82
C SER A 217 28.84 1.91 10.20
N ALA A 218 29.19 1.70 11.46
CA ALA A 218 29.44 0.37 12.02
C ALA A 218 28.24 -0.57 11.81
N VAL A 219 27.02 -0.03 11.87
CA VAL A 219 25.78 -0.79 11.66
C VAL A 219 25.67 -1.29 10.22
N LEU A 220 26.00 -0.46 9.23
CA LEU A 220 25.91 -0.86 7.82
C LEU A 220 27.01 -1.85 7.42
N ARG A 221 28.19 -1.73 8.04
CA ARG A 221 29.24 -2.74 7.94
C ARG A 221 28.79 -4.09 8.50
N LEU A 222 28.21 -4.11 9.71
CA LEU A 222 27.68 -5.33 10.32
C LEU A 222 26.55 -5.95 9.49
N ALA A 223 25.62 -5.14 8.97
CA ALA A 223 24.56 -5.61 8.09
C ALA A 223 25.12 -6.24 6.79
N THR A 224 26.17 -5.64 6.24
CA THR A 224 26.88 -6.18 5.07
C THR A 224 27.53 -7.53 5.37
N LEU A 225 28.19 -7.67 6.53
CA LEU A 225 28.80 -8.95 6.96
C LEU A 225 27.76 -10.04 7.17
N ALA A 226 26.66 -9.73 7.88
CA ALA A 226 25.57 -10.68 8.11
C ALA A 226 24.96 -11.21 6.80
N ARG A 227 24.82 -10.34 5.79
CA ARG A 227 24.35 -10.72 4.45
C ARG A 227 25.34 -11.64 3.72
N GLU A 228 26.63 -11.42 3.90
CA GLU A 228 27.69 -12.24 3.30
C GLU A 228 27.97 -13.53 4.09
N GLY A 229 27.24 -13.78 5.19
CA GLY A 229 27.43 -14.95 6.04
C GLY A 229 28.72 -14.93 6.85
N LYS A 230 29.25 -13.73 7.17
CA LYS A 230 30.51 -13.51 7.89
C LYS A 230 30.30 -13.09 9.33
#